data_AF-A0A1Y1Q316-F1
#
_entry.id   AF-A0A1Y1Q316-F1
#
_cell.length_a   1.000
_cell.length_b   1.000
_cell.length_c   1.000
_cell.angle_alpha   90.00
_cell.angle_beta   90.00
_cell.angle_gamma   90.00
#
_symmetry.space_group_name_H-M   'P 1'
#
loop_
_entity.id
_entity.type
_entity.pdbx_description
1 polymer ?
#
loop_
_entity_poly.entity_id
_entity_poly.type
_entity_poly.pdbx_seq_one_letter_code
_entity_poly.pdbx_strand_id
1 'polypeptide(L)'
;MKLRLKSCYTLFFQLGLLLFGMLPMASAAETIVPHSVISEFSEQLQQISGQLSMQSGDISGLSVRRTATQADLQPLVNSTWQFTYMITSTFTNTISCGNQFDTTDDGNAALICQDEAGKRALAGYVPDASAFLVMINDFLKTTFIFKFGEDTCHVTGAFIASALDPKLKNPYPLTGVRTNCPNNTTPTPAGSRVTDDLWIKATIHSVEKGPIEAVWKLGSSSKTLRGDRVIWGYFYANPADVSWGSENNPDAFVKVWYDVSGRIDVNFFHVSVPDIEVTSAMSDNVNGQSNVTTMSKRYARHTYGQGTPSSELLVTPETPFGLANANPKHNLVTVQDLQIGALIQTQERGAIEGVWRLGSVGTTARGDQVAWGFFYASPGDVSWGFENNPEVYVKVWYDVVAKRVDVNFFHVSAPDIDVYSGFSNGNYDNGSRVTTGDRYTRHVYPK
;
A
#
# COMPACT_ATOMS: atom_id res chain seq x y z
N MET A 1 67.66 17.49 1.79
CA MET A 1 68.65 16.39 1.92
C MET A 1 67.97 15.08 1.52
N LYS A 2 68.66 14.14 0.85
CA LYS A 2 68.06 12.86 0.37
C LYS A 2 68.27 11.72 1.40
N LEU A 3 67.69 10.54 1.09
CA LEU A 3 67.76 9.21 1.75
C LEU A 3 66.69 8.93 2.83
N ARG A 4 66.12 7.70 2.93
CA ARG A 4 65.98 6.58 1.95
C ARG A 4 64.91 5.59 2.42
N LEU A 5 64.36 4.78 1.51
CA LEU A 5 63.59 3.56 1.84
C LEU A 5 64.49 2.50 2.50
N LYS A 6 63.88 1.63 3.31
CA LYS A 6 63.88 0.17 3.06
C LYS A 6 62.76 -0.56 3.82
N SER A 7 62.41 -1.74 3.33
CA SER A 7 61.27 -2.56 3.78
C SER A 7 61.72 -3.98 4.19
N CYS A 8 60.76 -4.78 4.67
CA CYS A 8 60.61 -6.23 4.45
C CYS A 8 61.24 -7.29 5.41
N TYR A 9 60.32 -8.12 5.93
CA TYR A 9 60.25 -9.61 5.86
C TYR A 9 60.79 -10.56 6.98
N THR A 10 59.83 -11.39 7.47
CA THR A 10 59.90 -12.87 7.64
C THR A 10 60.38 -13.53 8.96
N LEU A 11 59.40 -13.88 9.81
CA LEU A 11 58.94 -15.25 10.20
C LEU A 11 59.93 -16.36 10.65
N PHE A 12 59.68 -16.94 11.84
CA PHE A 12 59.85 -18.36 12.30
C PHE A 12 59.09 -18.48 13.67
N PHE A 13 58.21 -19.44 14.03
CA PHE A 13 58.32 -20.92 14.21
C PHE A 13 59.49 -21.35 15.12
N GLN A 14 59.35 -22.17 16.18
CA GLN A 14 58.24 -22.90 16.84
C GLN A 14 58.65 -23.08 18.37
N LEU A 15 58.20 -23.94 19.31
CA LEU A 15 57.34 -25.14 19.49
C LEU A 15 57.00 -25.31 21.00
N GLY A 16 55.89 -25.99 21.37
CA GLY A 16 55.65 -26.47 22.76
C GLY A 16 54.30 -27.18 22.95
N LEU A 17 54.27 -28.41 23.53
CA LEU A 17 53.06 -29.25 23.66
C LEU A 17 53.20 -30.30 24.81
N LEU A 18 52.08 -30.99 25.13
CA LEU A 18 51.85 -32.06 26.14
C LEU A 18 51.51 -31.57 27.58
N LEU A 19 50.61 -32.21 28.35
CA LEU A 19 49.41 -33.04 28.06
C LEU A 19 48.62 -33.29 29.37
N PHE A 20 47.27 -33.28 29.35
CA PHE A 20 46.30 -34.09 30.16
C PHE A 20 44.95 -33.35 30.40
N GLY A 21 43.86 -34.13 30.60
CA GLY A 21 42.62 -33.68 31.25
C GLY A 21 41.36 -33.71 30.37
N MET A 22 40.34 -34.49 30.78
CA MET A 22 38.98 -34.46 30.21
C MET A 22 38.05 -33.62 31.09
N LEU A 23 37.17 -32.80 30.48
CA LEU A 23 35.82 -32.49 31.00
C LEU A 23 35.04 -31.61 29.99
N PRO A 24 33.83 -32.01 29.55
CA PRO A 24 32.94 -31.14 28.77
C PRO A 24 31.75 -30.64 29.62
N MET A 25 31.88 -29.45 30.21
CA MET A 25 30.74 -28.65 30.65
C MET A 25 31.00 -27.17 30.37
N ALA A 26 30.53 -26.70 29.22
CA ALA A 26 30.38 -25.28 28.96
C ALA A 26 29.04 -24.83 29.57
N SER A 27 29.09 -24.11 30.69
CA SER A 27 27.95 -23.29 31.10
C SER A 27 27.72 -22.20 30.05
N ALA A 28 26.45 -21.80 29.86
CA ALA A 28 26.15 -20.63 29.04
C ALA A 28 26.70 -19.39 29.76
N ALA A 29 27.82 -18.87 29.28
CA ALA A 29 28.33 -17.57 29.70
C ALA A 29 27.36 -16.50 29.18
N GLU A 30 26.87 -15.64 30.07
CA GLU A 30 26.06 -14.48 29.69
C GLU A 30 26.95 -13.50 28.89
N THR A 31 26.83 -13.54 27.56
CA THR A 31 27.59 -12.66 26.67
C THR A 31 27.00 -11.25 26.72
N ILE A 32 27.42 -10.51 27.75
CA ILE A 32 27.16 -9.07 27.95
C ILE A 32 27.51 -8.32 26.64
N VAL A 33 26.62 -7.43 26.20
CA VAL A 33 26.90 -6.58 25.03
C VAL A 33 28.00 -5.57 25.40
N PRO A 34 29.08 -5.41 24.60
CA PRO A 34 30.01 -4.33 24.81
C PRO A 34 29.28 -2.98 24.69
N HIS A 35 29.34 -2.17 25.75
CA HIS A 35 28.63 -0.88 25.88
C HIS A 35 28.75 0.02 24.63
N SER A 36 29.91 0.00 23.95
CA SER A 36 30.13 0.74 22.71
C SER A 36 29.14 0.41 21.58
N VAL A 37 28.71 -0.85 21.47
CA VAL A 37 27.71 -1.29 20.48
C VAL A 37 26.32 -0.71 20.80
N ILE A 38 26.00 -0.56 22.08
CA ILE A 38 24.75 0.02 22.56
C ILE A 38 24.70 1.52 22.27
N SER A 39 25.79 2.24 22.59
CA SER A 39 25.91 3.67 22.33
C SER A 39 25.81 4.00 20.83
N GLU A 40 26.55 3.26 19.99
CA GLU A 40 26.59 3.44 18.53
C GLU A 40 25.23 3.10 17.86
N PHE A 41 24.49 2.11 18.38
CA PHE A 41 23.11 1.83 17.98
C PHE A 41 22.16 3.00 18.29
N SER A 42 22.34 3.67 19.43
CA SER A 42 21.54 4.84 19.82
C SER A 42 21.86 6.06 18.92
N GLU A 43 23.12 6.33 18.61
CA GLU A 43 23.51 7.40 17.68
C GLU A 43 22.88 7.22 16.29
N GLN A 44 22.87 6.00 15.74
CA GLN A 44 22.23 5.74 14.45
C GLN A 44 20.70 5.86 14.48
N LEU A 45 20.04 5.46 15.57
CA LEU A 45 18.60 5.73 15.75
C LEU A 45 18.31 7.24 15.68
N GLN A 46 19.13 8.07 16.34
CA GLN A 46 18.99 9.53 16.29
C GLN A 46 19.28 10.09 14.88
N GLN A 47 20.29 9.57 14.18
CA GLN A 47 20.61 9.99 12.80
C GLN A 47 19.49 9.64 11.82
N ILE A 48 18.91 8.43 11.91
CA ILE A 48 17.83 7.96 11.04
C ILE A 48 16.54 8.74 11.33
N SER A 49 16.18 8.95 12.60
CA SER A 49 15.06 9.84 12.99
C SER A 49 15.24 11.24 12.38
N GLY A 50 16.43 11.83 12.50
CA GLY A 50 16.76 13.14 11.90
C GLY A 50 16.61 13.17 10.37
N GLN A 51 17.12 12.16 9.66
CA GLN A 51 17.03 12.08 8.20
C GLN A 51 15.59 11.89 7.71
N LEU A 52 14.77 11.08 8.41
CA LEU A 52 13.36 10.88 8.08
C LEU A 52 12.52 12.13 8.40
N SER A 53 12.80 12.78 9.54
CA SER A 53 12.14 14.04 9.92
C SER A 53 12.46 15.19 8.95
N MET A 54 13.69 15.25 8.40
CA MET A 54 14.03 16.19 7.32
C MET A 54 13.26 15.93 6.02
N GLN A 55 12.75 14.72 5.78
CA GLN A 55 11.88 14.41 4.63
C GLN A 55 10.40 14.71 4.88
N SER A 56 9.94 14.80 6.14
CA SER A 56 8.54 15.09 6.47
C SER A 56 8.18 16.59 6.48
N GLY A 57 9.14 17.49 6.30
CA GLY A 57 8.90 18.88 5.88
C GLY A 57 8.46 19.91 6.94
N ASP A 58 8.12 19.49 8.16
CA ASP A 58 7.80 20.41 9.28
C ASP A 58 8.44 19.92 10.58
N ILE A 59 9.18 20.81 11.26
CA ILE A 59 9.89 20.54 12.53
C ILE A 59 9.92 21.80 13.43
N SER A 60 8.84 22.58 13.48
CA SER A 60 8.76 23.81 14.30
C SER A 60 7.82 23.74 15.52
N GLY A 61 7.86 22.62 16.28
CA GLY A 61 7.10 22.54 17.54
C GLY A 61 7.20 21.28 18.41
N LEU A 62 7.79 20.17 17.94
CA LEU A 62 7.76 18.88 18.65
C LEU A 62 9.07 18.59 19.42
N SER A 63 9.08 18.89 20.72
CA SER A 63 10.21 18.64 21.63
C SER A 63 9.94 17.59 22.72
N VAL A 64 9.16 16.55 22.40
CA VAL A 64 9.02 15.34 23.23
C VAL A 64 9.30 14.13 22.34
N ARG A 65 10.58 13.77 22.18
CA ARG A 65 10.96 12.52 21.53
C ARG A 65 10.43 11.36 22.37
N ARG A 66 9.59 10.50 21.77
CA ARG A 66 9.10 9.29 22.43
C ARG A 66 10.21 8.24 22.44
N THR A 67 10.65 7.82 23.62
CA THR A 67 11.56 6.67 23.80
C THR A 67 10.85 5.38 23.39
N ALA A 68 11.55 4.49 22.66
CA ALA A 68 11.02 3.19 22.27
C ALA A 68 10.93 2.24 23.49
N THR A 69 9.81 1.55 23.67
CA THR A 69 9.56 0.69 24.83
C THR A 69 9.59 -0.80 24.45
N GLN A 70 9.73 -1.69 25.45
CA GLN A 70 9.60 -3.14 25.23
C GLN A 70 8.21 -3.54 24.69
N ALA A 71 7.18 -2.72 24.91
CA ALA A 71 5.84 -2.94 24.38
C ALA A 71 5.77 -2.71 22.86
N ASP A 72 6.49 -1.70 22.34
CA ASP A 72 6.56 -1.41 20.90
C ASP A 72 7.23 -2.55 20.11
N LEU A 73 8.12 -3.30 20.76
CA LEU A 73 8.90 -4.41 20.17
C LEU A 73 8.21 -5.78 20.24
N GLN A 74 7.06 -5.91 20.90
CA GLN A 74 6.35 -7.20 21.04
C GLN A 74 6.05 -7.93 19.70
N PRO A 75 5.74 -7.25 18.57
CA PRO A 75 5.52 -7.94 17.29
C PRO A 75 6.72 -8.78 16.80
N LEU A 76 7.93 -8.46 17.23
CA LEU A 76 9.17 -9.16 16.90
C LEU A 76 9.57 -10.24 17.92
N VAL A 77 8.91 -10.36 19.07
CA VAL A 77 9.27 -11.34 20.10
C VAL A 77 9.00 -12.77 19.60
N ASN A 78 9.97 -13.65 19.81
CA ASN A 78 9.96 -15.05 19.38
C ASN A 78 9.54 -15.21 17.92
N SER A 79 10.15 -14.41 17.04
CA SER A 79 9.83 -14.35 15.62
C SER A 79 11.05 -14.69 14.76
N THR A 80 10.82 -15.36 13.64
CA THR A 80 11.84 -15.50 12.59
C THR A 80 11.30 -14.91 11.30
N TRP A 81 12.08 -14.04 10.67
CA TRP A 81 11.74 -13.27 9.48
C TRP A 81 12.70 -13.61 8.35
N GLN A 82 12.15 -13.94 7.18
CA GLN A 82 12.90 -14.05 5.94
C GLN A 82 12.68 -12.75 5.14
N PHE A 83 13.69 -11.89 5.14
CA PHE A 83 13.69 -10.64 4.36
C PHE A 83 14.21 -10.90 2.96
N THR A 84 13.56 -10.32 1.94
CA THR A 84 13.98 -10.38 0.53
C THR A 84 14.10 -8.96 -0.03
N TYR A 85 15.18 -8.67 -0.74
CA TYR A 85 15.49 -7.34 -1.28
C TYR A 85 16.29 -7.46 -2.58
N MET A 86 16.32 -6.39 -3.40
CA MET A 86 16.99 -6.41 -4.71
C MET A 86 18.00 -5.26 -4.86
N ILE A 87 19.24 -5.59 -5.24
CA ILE A 87 20.31 -4.61 -5.52
C ILE A 87 20.67 -4.68 -7.01
N THR A 88 21.43 -5.70 -7.40
CA THR A 88 21.69 -6.12 -8.80
C THR A 88 21.14 -7.53 -9.08
N SER A 89 20.74 -8.23 -8.03
CA SER A 89 20.09 -9.53 -7.98
C SER A 89 19.19 -9.56 -6.76
N THR A 90 18.28 -10.53 -6.68
CA THR A 90 17.52 -10.82 -5.46
C THR A 90 18.45 -11.41 -4.40
N PHE A 91 18.38 -10.89 -3.18
CA PHE A 91 19.02 -11.41 -1.99
C PHE A 91 17.97 -11.72 -0.93
N THR A 92 18.29 -12.65 -0.04
CA THR A 92 17.45 -13.04 1.08
C THR A 92 18.32 -13.19 2.33
N ASN A 93 17.83 -12.71 3.48
CA ASN A 93 18.44 -12.98 4.78
C ASN A 93 17.37 -13.35 5.81
N THR A 94 17.68 -14.33 6.65
CA THR A 94 16.85 -14.75 7.77
C THR A 94 17.32 -14.11 9.07
N ILE A 95 16.42 -13.46 9.81
CA ILE A 95 16.66 -12.89 11.15
C ILE A 95 15.74 -13.59 12.14
N SER A 96 16.28 -14.13 13.22
CA SER A 96 15.52 -14.68 14.36
C SER A 96 15.66 -13.79 15.58
N CYS A 97 14.54 -13.30 16.10
CA CYS A 97 14.45 -12.46 17.30
C CYS A 97 13.89 -13.28 18.47
N GLY A 98 14.59 -13.25 19.60
CA GLY A 98 14.20 -13.99 20.81
C GLY A 98 13.19 -13.24 21.67
N ASN A 99 13.36 -13.36 22.99
CA ASN A 99 12.64 -12.59 24.01
C ASN A 99 13.57 -11.79 24.95
N GLN A 100 14.88 -11.81 24.70
CA GLN A 100 15.85 -11.07 25.51
C GLN A 100 15.89 -9.61 25.04
N PHE A 101 15.56 -8.69 25.95
CA PHE A 101 15.69 -7.26 25.74
C PHE A 101 17.01 -6.72 26.27
N ASP A 102 17.44 -5.61 25.69
CA ASP A 102 18.52 -4.74 26.15
C ASP A 102 17.99 -3.30 26.23
N THR A 103 18.74 -2.37 26.83
CA THR A 103 18.35 -0.95 26.97
C THR A 103 19.50 -0.05 26.55
N THR A 104 19.24 0.94 25.69
CA THR A 104 20.28 1.91 25.29
C THR A 104 20.56 2.95 26.36
N ASP A 105 21.70 3.63 26.24
CA ASP A 105 22.09 4.73 27.13
C ASP A 105 21.04 5.87 27.16
N ASP A 106 20.33 6.08 26.04
CA ASP A 106 19.19 7.00 25.89
C ASP A 106 17.85 6.42 26.43
N GLY A 107 17.87 5.23 27.04
CA GLY A 107 16.71 4.53 27.60
C GLY A 107 15.83 3.78 26.59
N ASN A 108 16.22 3.69 25.31
CA ASN A 108 15.42 2.97 24.31
C ASN A 108 15.54 1.46 24.51
N ALA A 109 14.42 0.74 24.48
CA ALA A 109 14.44 -0.71 24.43
C ALA A 109 15.01 -1.21 23.09
N ALA A 110 15.84 -2.25 23.14
CA ALA A 110 16.25 -3.04 21.99
C ALA A 110 15.90 -4.51 22.23
N LEU A 111 15.53 -5.25 21.19
CA LEU A 111 15.30 -6.70 21.23
C LEU A 111 16.49 -7.40 20.57
N ILE A 112 17.03 -8.42 21.23
CA ILE A 112 18.19 -9.18 20.73
C ILE A 112 17.72 -10.22 19.71
N CYS A 113 18.35 -10.16 18.54
CA CYS A 113 18.11 -11.07 17.41
C CYS A 113 19.44 -11.66 16.92
N GLN A 114 19.37 -12.53 15.93
CA GLN A 114 20.52 -13.12 15.24
C GLN A 114 20.21 -13.40 13.77
N ASP A 115 21.22 -13.37 12.90
CA ASP A 115 21.07 -13.80 11.51
C ASP A 115 21.20 -15.33 11.33
N GLU A 116 21.02 -15.80 10.10
CA GLU A 116 21.18 -17.21 9.70
C GLU A 116 22.60 -17.78 9.87
N ALA A 117 23.61 -16.93 10.04
CA ALA A 117 24.98 -17.31 10.40
C ALA A 117 25.24 -17.24 11.92
N GLY A 118 24.23 -16.95 12.73
CA GLY A 118 24.32 -16.79 14.18
C GLY A 118 24.97 -15.48 14.64
N LYS A 119 25.14 -14.49 13.75
CA LYS A 119 25.67 -13.17 14.13
C LYS A 119 24.58 -12.41 14.86
N ARG A 120 24.92 -11.86 16.03
CA ARG A 120 23.99 -11.06 16.85
C ARG A 120 23.52 -9.82 16.07
N ALA A 121 22.24 -9.51 16.21
CA ALA A 121 21.61 -8.31 15.69
C ALA A 121 20.80 -7.63 16.81
N LEU A 122 20.56 -6.33 16.66
CA LEU A 122 19.70 -5.54 17.55
C LEU A 122 18.49 -5.03 16.75
N ALA A 123 17.30 -5.23 17.30
CA ALA A 123 16.05 -4.71 16.76
C ALA A 123 15.54 -3.55 17.64
N GLY A 124 15.22 -2.41 17.02
CA GLY A 124 14.65 -1.23 17.65
C GLY A 124 13.36 -0.80 16.96
N TYR A 125 12.64 0.12 17.59
CA TYR A 125 11.47 0.79 17.01
C TYR A 125 11.76 2.29 16.88
N VAL A 126 11.32 2.90 15.78
CA VAL A 126 11.50 4.31 15.45
C VAL A 126 10.11 4.97 15.47
N PRO A 127 9.69 5.61 16.58
CA PRO A 127 8.32 6.10 16.73
C PRO A 127 7.91 7.15 15.68
N ASP A 128 8.82 8.09 15.36
CA ASP A 128 8.56 9.15 14.38
C ASP A 128 8.25 8.59 12.98
N ALA A 129 8.85 7.45 12.65
CA ALA A 129 8.64 6.74 11.40
C ALA A 129 7.50 5.72 11.48
N SER A 130 7.05 5.34 12.69
CA SER A 130 6.27 4.13 12.98
C SER A 130 6.84 2.89 12.26
N ALA A 131 8.14 2.64 12.44
CA ALA A 131 8.88 1.59 11.74
C ALA A 131 9.83 0.83 12.68
N PHE A 132 10.17 -0.39 12.31
CA PHE A 132 11.15 -1.23 12.98
C PHE A 132 12.51 -1.12 12.27
N LEU A 133 13.58 -1.14 13.06
CA LEU A 133 14.97 -1.11 12.64
C LEU A 133 15.64 -2.41 13.10
N VAL A 134 16.37 -3.11 12.23
CA VAL A 134 17.20 -4.27 12.60
C VAL A 134 18.60 -4.08 12.05
N MET A 135 19.62 -4.15 12.91
CA MET A 135 21.03 -3.95 12.52
C MET A 135 21.88 -5.16 12.96
N ILE A 136 22.64 -5.74 12.02
CA ILE A 136 23.51 -6.89 12.28
C ILE A 136 24.88 -6.41 12.79
N ASN A 137 25.31 -6.94 13.94
CA ASN A 137 26.53 -6.52 14.63
C ASN A 137 27.80 -7.12 14.01
N ASP A 138 28.15 -6.62 12.83
CA ASP A 138 29.41 -6.87 12.14
C ASP A 138 29.84 -5.56 11.44
N PHE A 139 30.02 -4.49 12.21
CA PHE A 139 30.28 -3.11 11.76
C PHE A 139 29.16 -2.47 10.92
N LEU A 140 27.90 -2.57 11.36
CA LEU A 140 26.76 -1.81 10.81
C LEU A 140 26.65 -1.94 9.28
N LYS A 141 26.94 -3.14 8.76
CA LYS A 141 27.02 -3.42 7.32
C LYS A 141 25.66 -3.65 6.67
N THR A 142 24.69 -4.07 7.48
CA THR A 142 23.35 -4.48 7.06
C THR A 142 22.34 -3.93 8.04
N THR A 143 21.49 -3.05 7.54
CA THR A 143 20.40 -2.42 8.29
C THR A 143 19.09 -2.61 7.53
N PHE A 144 18.09 -3.17 8.18
CA PHE A 144 16.73 -3.31 7.64
C PHE A 144 15.81 -2.31 8.34
N ILE A 145 15.07 -1.50 7.58
CA ILE A 145 14.00 -0.64 8.09
C ILE A 145 12.69 -1.12 7.50
N PHE A 146 11.69 -1.47 8.31
CA PHE A 146 10.44 -2.03 7.79
C PHE A 146 9.21 -1.69 8.64
N LYS A 147 8.04 -1.86 8.03
CA LYS A 147 6.72 -1.78 8.65
C LYS A 147 5.97 -3.08 8.41
N PHE A 148 5.12 -3.47 9.36
CA PHE A 148 4.12 -4.51 9.15
C PHE A 148 3.10 -4.08 8.10
N GLY A 149 2.56 -5.05 7.36
CA GLY A 149 1.44 -4.85 6.46
C GLY A 149 0.10 -4.83 7.22
N GLU A 150 -0.97 -5.23 6.53
CA GLU A 150 -2.30 -5.43 7.14
C GLU A 150 -2.35 -6.68 8.05
N ASP A 151 -1.32 -7.52 8.04
CA ASP A 151 -1.14 -8.68 8.92
C ASP A 151 0.22 -8.64 9.68
N THR A 152 0.34 -9.50 10.69
CA THR A 152 1.55 -9.64 11.54
C THR A 152 2.61 -10.60 10.96
N CYS A 153 2.46 -10.96 9.68
CA CYS A 153 3.22 -11.99 8.97
C CYS A 153 4.05 -11.42 7.81
N HIS A 154 3.61 -10.33 7.20
CA HIS A 154 4.25 -9.65 6.08
C HIS A 154 4.74 -8.27 6.49
N VAL A 155 5.93 -7.92 5.99
CA VAL A 155 6.55 -6.60 6.21
C VAL A 155 7.04 -6.01 4.89
N THR A 156 7.02 -4.68 4.78
CA THR A 156 7.57 -3.92 3.65
C THR A 156 8.48 -2.80 4.15
N GLY A 157 9.49 -2.42 3.37
CA GLY A 157 10.47 -1.45 3.82
C GLY A 157 11.67 -1.28 2.90
N ALA A 158 12.82 -0.96 3.50
CA ALA A 158 14.10 -0.78 2.83
C ALA A 158 15.21 -1.60 3.50
N PHE A 159 16.03 -2.25 2.66
CA PHE A 159 17.37 -2.68 3.01
C PHE A 159 18.34 -1.51 2.79
N ILE A 160 19.19 -1.24 3.77
CA ILE A 160 20.27 -0.25 3.71
C ILE A 160 21.57 -1.01 3.97
N ALA A 161 22.41 -1.13 2.95
CA ALA A 161 23.80 -1.54 3.14
C ALA A 161 24.60 -0.37 3.73
N SER A 162 25.64 -0.72 4.48
CA SER A 162 26.45 0.15 5.33
C SER A 162 26.56 1.62 4.90
N ALA A 163 26.36 2.52 5.88
CA ALA A 163 26.77 3.93 5.76
C ALA A 163 28.28 4.11 5.43
N LEU A 164 29.09 3.05 5.60
CA LEU A 164 30.52 3.01 5.31
C LEU A 164 30.87 2.44 3.92
N ASP A 165 29.93 1.89 3.14
CA ASP A 165 30.18 1.55 1.73
C ASP A 165 29.65 2.67 0.80
N PRO A 166 30.53 3.54 0.26
CA PRO A 166 30.11 4.65 -0.59
C PRO A 166 29.53 4.21 -1.95
N LYS A 167 29.47 2.90 -2.26
CA LYS A 167 28.84 2.35 -3.47
C LYS A 167 27.36 2.00 -3.30
N LEU A 168 26.89 1.76 -2.07
CA LEU A 168 25.54 1.25 -1.78
C LEU A 168 24.68 2.29 -1.03
N LYS A 169 24.83 3.56 -1.41
CA LYS A 169 24.22 4.73 -0.74
C LYS A 169 22.69 4.83 -0.78
N ASN A 170 22.02 3.95 -1.52
CA ASN A 170 20.57 4.03 -1.73
C ASN A 170 19.85 3.02 -0.83
N PRO A 171 18.68 3.36 -0.27
CA PRO A 171 17.77 2.35 0.27
C PRO A 171 17.24 1.48 -0.89
N TYR A 172 17.29 0.16 -0.72
CA TYR A 172 16.79 -0.83 -1.67
C TYR A 172 15.44 -1.38 -1.20
N PRO A 173 14.40 -1.48 -2.07
CA PRO A 173 13.12 -2.03 -1.67
C PRO A 173 13.24 -3.43 -1.07
N LEU A 174 12.53 -3.63 0.05
CA LEU A 174 12.55 -4.85 0.85
C LEU A 174 11.13 -5.30 1.18
N THR A 175 10.92 -6.61 1.11
CA THR A 175 9.78 -7.32 1.70
C THR A 175 10.28 -8.31 2.74
N GLY A 176 9.40 -8.82 3.60
CA GLY A 176 9.74 -9.92 4.50
C GLY A 176 8.53 -10.73 4.92
N VAL A 177 8.78 -11.99 5.25
CA VAL A 177 7.75 -12.96 5.68
C VAL A 177 8.20 -13.60 6.99
N ARG A 178 7.31 -13.68 7.98
CA ARG A 178 7.57 -14.38 9.25
C ARG A 178 7.51 -15.90 9.01
N THR A 179 8.65 -16.59 9.03
CA THR A 179 8.72 -18.04 8.79
C THR A 179 8.01 -18.86 9.86
N ASN A 180 7.87 -18.30 11.07
CA ASN A 180 7.05 -18.84 12.16
C ASN A 180 5.74 -18.06 12.37
N CYS A 181 5.10 -17.60 11.28
CA CYS A 181 3.68 -17.27 11.30
C CYS A 181 2.91 -18.38 12.05
N PRO A 182 2.06 -18.06 13.05
CA PRO A 182 1.16 -19.06 13.59
C PRO A 182 0.28 -19.55 12.44
N ASN A 183 0.40 -20.85 12.11
CA ASN A 183 -0.22 -21.42 10.92
C ASN A 183 -1.74 -21.29 11.00
N ASN A 184 -2.28 -20.24 10.36
CA ASN A 184 -3.70 -20.06 10.11
C ASN A 184 -4.08 -20.98 8.94
N THR A 185 -4.05 -22.29 9.22
CA THR A 185 -4.45 -23.37 8.31
C THR A 185 -5.94 -23.71 8.43
N THR A 186 -6.66 -23.05 9.35
CA THR A 186 -7.98 -22.52 9.00
C THR A 186 -7.74 -21.52 7.87
N PRO A 187 -8.10 -21.81 6.60
CA PRO A 187 -7.82 -20.89 5.51
C PRO A 187 -8.47 -19.55 5.84
N THR A 188 -7.65 -18.49 5.98
CA THR A 188 -8.12 -17.13 6.24
C THR A 188 -9.21 -16.84 5.22
N PRO A 189 -10.45 -16.52 5.63
CA PRO A 189 -11.59 -16.49 4.72
C PRO A 189 -11.33 -15.47 3.60
N ALA A 190 -11.13 -16.04 2.40
CA ALA A 190 -10.85 -15.40 1.11
C ALA A 190 -11.47 -14.00 1.00
N GLY A 191 -10.65 -12.96 1.18
CA GLY A 191 -11.04 -11.55 1.33
C GLY A 191 -10.01 -10.76 2.15
N SER A 192 -10.31 -9.50 2.45
CA SER A 192 -9.38 -8.55 3.08
C SER A 192 -10.06 -7.70 4.15
N ARG A 193 -9.35 -7.40 5.25
CA ARG A 193 -9.84 -6.53 6.33
C ARG A 193 -9.49 -5.07 6.02
N VAL A 194 -10.49 -4.29 5.65
CA VAL A 194 -10.36 -2.83 5.41
C VAL A 194 -10.17 -2.07 6.72
N THR A 195 -10.75 -2.59 7.80
CA THR A 195 -10.55 -2.16 9.19
C THR A 195 -10.63 -3.39 10.09
N ASP A 196 -10.33 -3.22 11.38
CA ASP A 196 -10.52 -4.27 12.39
C ASP A 196 -11.93 -4.90 12.29
N ASP A 197 -12.96 -4.07 12.12
CA ASP A 197 -14.36 -4.50 12.06
C ASP A 197 -14.95 -4.76 10.67
N LEU A 198 -14.30 -4.41 9.55
CA LEU A 198 -14.87 -4.55 8.20
C LEU A 198 -13.99 -5.44 7.32
N TRP A 199 -14.58 -6.54 6.85
CA TRP A 199 -14.01 -7.44 5.85
C TRP A 199 -14.77 -7.33 4.53
N ILE A 200 -14.05 -7.36 3.41
CA ILE A 200 -14.60 -7.32 2.04
C ILE A 200 -13.97 -8.39 1.16
N LYS A 201 -14.67 -8.78 0.10
CA LYS A 201 -14.18 -9.70 -0.94
C LYS A 201 -14.72 -9.30 -2.31
N ALA A 202 -13.98 -9.59 -3.37
CA ALA A 202 -14.56 -9.82 -4.69
C ALA A 202 -14.09 -11.16 -5.30
N THR A 203 -15.00 -11.85 -5.97
CA THR A 203 -14.75 -13.08 -6.74
C THR A 203 -15.09 -12.81 -8.20
N ILE A 204 -14.11 -12.92 -9.09
CA ILE A 204 -14.25 -12.63 -10.53
C ILE A 204 -14.54 -13.93 -11.28
N HIS A 205 -15.65 -14.02 -12.02
CA HIS A 205 -16.08 -15.23 -12.71
C HIS A 205 -15.36 -15.42 -14.07
N SER A 206 -14.04 -15.61 -14.05
CA SER A 206 -13.19 -15.65 -15.24
C SER A 206 -13.54 -16.78 -16.22
N VAL A 207 -13.37 -16.51 -17.52
CA VAL A 207 -13.49 -17.53 -18.58
C VAL A 207 -12.26 -18.44 -18.62
N GLU A 208 -11.09 -17.94 -18.22
CA GLU A 208 -9.82 -18.68 -18.29
C GLU A 208 -9.67 -19.75 -17.19
N LYS A 209 -10.09 -19.45 -15.95
CA LYS A 209 -9.95 -20.34 -14.78
C LYS A 209 -11.25 -20.58 -13.99
N GLY A 210 -12.38 -20.00 -14.39
CA GLY A 210 -13.59 -19.97 -13.55
C GLY A 210 -13.51 -18.89 -12.46
N PRO A 211 -14.22 -19.05 -11.34
CA PRO A 211 -14.18 -18.10 -10.22
C PRO A 211 -12.76 -17.99 -9.64
N ILE A 212 -12.18 -16.79 -9.69
CA ILE A 212 -10.91 -16.44 -9.04
C ILE A 212 -11.14 -15.35 -7.98
N GLU A 213 -10.28 -15.29 -6.97
CA GLU A 213 -10.31 -14.23 -5.98
C GLU A 213 -9.61 -12.97 -6.51
N ALA A 214 -10.22 -11.80 -6.32
CA ALA A 214 -9.60 -10.53 -6.69
C ALA A 214 -8.79 -9.97 -5.52
N VAL A 215 -7.61 -9.43 -5.82
CA VAL A 215 -6.72 -8.85 -4.81
C VAL A 215 -7.21 -7.45 -4.45
N TRP A 216 -7.35 -7.17 -3.15
CA TRP A 216 -7.66 -5.84 -2.65
C TRP A 216 -6.44 -4.91 -2.73
N LYS A 217 -6.69 -3.66 -3.12
CA LYS A 217 -5.74 -2.56 -2.97
C LYS A 217 -6.41 -1.39 -2.25
N LEU A 218 -5.95 -1.10 -1.04
CA LEU A 218 -6.25 0.15 -0.36
C LEU A 218 -5.69 1.33 -1.17
N GLY A 219 -6.56 2.28 -1.51
CA GLY A 219 -6.19 3.56 -2.13
C GLY A 219 -5.88 4.61 -1.07
N SER A 220 -6.83 4.87 -0.15
CA SER A 220 -6.61 5.74 1.01
C SER A 220 -7.71 5.60 2.08
N SER A 221 -7.44 6.14 3.28
CA SER A 221 -8.39 6.30 4.39
C SER A 221 -8.25 7.71 4.97
N SER A 222 -9.35 8.41 5.24
CA SER A 222 -9.33 9.78 5.77
C SER A 222 -10.62 10.11 6.54
N LYS A 223 -10.64 11.24 7.27
CA LYS A 223 -11.82 11.74 7.96
C LYS A 223 -12.26 13.11 7.42
N THR A 224 -13.58 13.33 7.38
CA THR A 224 -14.18 14.63 7.05
C THR A 224 -14.11 15.59 8.26
N LEU A 225 -14.30 16.89 8.03
CA LEU A 225 -14.45 17.87 9.13
C LEU A 225 -15.69 17.58 10.02
N ARG A 226 -16.72 16.94 9.46
CA ARG A 226 -17.90 16.50 10.21
C ARG A 226 -17.59 15.31 11.14
N GLY A 227 -16.60 14.49 10.79
CA GLY A 227 -16.13 13.34 11.57
C GLY A 227 -16.31 11.98 10.89
N ASP A 228 -16.92 11.94 9.70
CA ASP A 228 -17.11 10.72 8.91
C ASP A 228 -15.75 10.13 8.51
N ARG A 229 -15.65 8.81 8.39
CA ARG A 229 -14.46 8.16 7.82
C ARG A 229 -14.76 7.65 6.41
N VAL A 230 -13.99 8.12 5.44
CA VAL A 230 -14.04 7.64 4.05
C VAL A 230 -12.82 6.76 3.81
N ILE A 231 -13.04 5.56 3.27
CA ILE A 231 -12.00 4.67 2.80
C ILE A 231 -12.29 4.33 1.35
N TRP A 232 -11.28 4.36 0.49
CA TRP A 232 -11.44 3.98 -0.91
C TRP A 232 -10.30 3.08 -1.38
N GLY A 233 -10.56 2.29 -2.40
CA GLY A 233 -9.61 1.37 -3.02
C GLY A 233 -10.23 0.64 -4.18
N TYR A 234 -9.63 -0.48 -4.58
CA TYR A 234 -10.14 -1.30 -5.68
C TYR A 234 -9.74 -2.77 -5.54
N PHE A 235 -10.48 -3.62 -6.24
CA PHE A 235 -10.12 -4.99 -6.53
C PHE A 235 -9.51 -5.10 -7.93
N TYR A 236 -8.54 -6.00 -8.10
CA TYR A 236 -7.97 -6.34 -9.40
C TYR A 236 -7.70 -7.85 -9.50
N ALA A 237 -7.81 -8.42 -10.69
CA ALA A 237 -7.43 -9.80 -10.93
C ALA A 237 -5.90 -9.99 -10.89
N ASN A 238 -5.45 -11.04 -10.23
CA ASN A 238 -4.03 -11.38 -10.11
C ASN A 238 -3.44 -11.82 -11.47
N PRO A 239 -2.27 -11.30 -11.92
CA PRO A 239 -1.61 -11.77 -13.14
C PRO A 239 -1.19 -13.24 -13.12
N ALA A 240 -1.08 -13.88 -11.94
CA ALA A 240 -0.89 -15.34 -11.85
C ALA A 240 -2.19 -16.11 -12.14
N ASP A 241 -3.36 -15.46 -12.06
CA ASP A 241 -4.67 -16.08 -12.20
C ASP A 241 -5.31 -15.86 -13.58
N VAL A 242 -5.09 -14.71 -14.21
CA VAL A 242 -5.59 -14.44 -15.58
C VAL A 242 -4.60 -13.63 -16.40
N SER A 243 -4.57 -13.87 -17.71
CA SER A 243 -3.63 -13.27 -18.67
C SER A 243 -3.66 -11.73 -18.76
N TRP A 244 -4.77 -11.13 -18.30
CA TRP A 244 -5.06 -9.70 -18.32
C TRP A 244 -5.04 -9.04 -16.92
N GLY A 245 -4.79 -9.82 -15.87
CA GLY A 245 -4.78 -9.37 -14.48
C GLY A 245 -3.63 -8.39 -14.19
N SER A 246 -3.90 -7.29 -13.52
CA SER A 246 -2.89 -6.29 -13.15
C SER A 246 -3.40 -5.33 -12.10
N GLU A 247 -2.56 -4.95 -11.13
CA GLU A 247 -2.82 -3.86 -10.19
C GLU A 247 -3.11 -2.53 -10.92
N ASN A 248 -2.60 -2.36 -12.15
CA ASN A 248 -2.85 -1.20 -12.99
C ASN A 248 -4.17 -1.28 -13.80
N ASN A 249 -4.93 -2.36 -13.67
CA ASN A 249 -6.20 -2.62 -14.34
C ASN A 249 -7.28 -3.02 -13.31
N PRO A 250 -7.89 -2.05 -12.59
CA PRO A 250 -8.90 -2.35 -11.58
C PRO A 250 -10.15 -2.98 -12.21
N ASP A 251 -10.75 -3.94 -11.50
CA ASP A 251 -11.95 -4.66 -11.92
C ASP A 251 -13.22 -4.18 -11.22
N ALA A 252 -13.10 -3.81 -9.94
CA ALA A 252 -14.14 -3.07 -9.22
C ALA A 252 -13.52 -2.02 -8.29
N PHE A 253 -14.01 -0.78 -8.32
CA PHE A 253 -13.68 0.21 -7.29
C PHE A 253 -14.55 0.03 -6.06
N VAL A 254 -14.03 0.39 -4.88
CA VAL A 254 -14.75 0.34 -3.60
C VAL A 254 -14.68 1.69 -2.90
N LYS A 255 -15.80 2.13 -2.32
CA LYS A 255 -15.89 3.31 -1.45
C LYS A 255 -16.69 2.97 -0.19
N VAL A 256 -16.01 2.94 0.95
CA VAL A 256 -16.59 2.75 2.27
C VAL A 256 -16.81 4.11 2.93
N TRP A 257 -18.02 4.36 3.40
CA TRP A 257 -18.39 5.57 4.15
C TRP A 257 -18.91 5.19 5.53
N TYR A 258 -18.16 5.51 6.58
CA TYR A 258 -18.63 5.48 7.97
C TYR A 258 -19.19 6.86 8.29
N ASP A 259 -20.51 6.99 8.29
CA ASP A 259 -21.21 8.22 8.65
C ASP A 259 -21.16 8.45 10.17
N VAL A 260 -21.09 9.71 10.60
CA VAL A 260 -21.10 10.07 12.04
C VAL A 260 -22.31 9.57 12.84
N SER A 261 -23.42 9.22 12.17
CA SER A 261 -24.59 8.57 12.78
C SER A 261 -24.42 7.05 12.99
N GLY A 262 -23.25 6.49 12.71
CA GLY A 262 -22.94 5.07 12.85
C GLY A 262 -23.34 4.20 11.64
N ARG A 263 -23.97 4.77 10.60
CA ARG A 263 -24.24 4.04 9.36
C ARG A 263 -22.93 3.77 8.62
N ILE A 264 -22.78 2.56 8.08
CA ILE A 264 -21.64 2.18 7.24
C ILE A 264 -22.18 1.77 5.87
N ASP A 265 -21.82 2.52 4.82
CA ASP A 265 -22.15 2.21 3.43
C ASP A 265 -20.89 1.67 2.71
N VAL A 266 -20.90 0.39 2.32
CA VAL A 266 -19.86 -0.24 1.49
C VAL A 266 -20.35 -0.27 0.04
N ASN A 267 -19.75 0.56 -0.81
CA ASN A 267 -20.17 0.74 -2.21
C ASN A 267 -19.16 0.08 -3.16
N PHE A 268 -19.64 -0.71 -4.12
CA PHE A 268 -18.85 -1.39 -5.14
C PHE A 268 -19.26 -0.90 -6.54
N PHE A 269 -18.28 -0.63 -7.39
CA PHE A 269 -18.48 -0.13 -8.75
C PHE A 269 -17.72 -1.02 -9.73
N HIS A 270 -18.43 -1.81 -10.52
CA HIS A 270 -17.88 -2.81 -11.44
C HIS A 270 -17.49 -2.19 -12.79
N VAL A 271 -16.19 -2.25 -13.11
CA VAL A 271 -15.54 -1.47 -14.19
C VAL A 271 -14.83 -2.32 -15.25
N SER A 272 -15.20 -3.60 -15.37
CA SER A 272 -14.49 -4.57 -16.20
C SER A 272 -15.45 -5.61 -16.81
N VAL A 273 -14.88 -6.71 -17.29
CA VAL A 273 -15.54 -8.00 -17.54
C VAL A 273 -14.61 -9.10 -17.00
N PRO A 274 -15.09 -10.24 -16.50
CA PRO A 274 -16.45 -10.78 -16.47
C PRO A 274 -17.31 -10.21 -15.32
N ASP A 275 -18.46 -10.82 -15.03
CA ASP A 275 -19.25 -10.57 -13.82
C ASP A 275 -18.43 -10.85 -12.53
N ILE A 276 -18.76 -10.13 -11.46
CA ILE A 276 -18.02 -10.14 -10.18
C ILE A 276 -18.99 -10.26 -9.00
N GLU A 277 -18.87 -11.32 -8.21
CA GLU A 277 -19.50 -11.39 -6.89
C GLU A 277 -18.72 -10.52 -5.91
N VAL A 278 -19.37 -9.54 -5.29
CA VAL A 278 -18.80 -8.71 -4.23
C VAL A 278 -19.47 -9.02 -2.89
N THR A 279 -18.67 -9.15 -1.84
CA THR A 279 -19.13 -9.55 -0.50
C THR A 279 -18.55 -8.61 0.55
N SER A 280 -19.29 -8.35 1.62
CA SER A 280 -18.73 -7.73 2.84
C SER A 280 -19.39 -8.24 4.13
N ALA A 281 -18.63 -8.22 5.22
CA ALA A 281 -19.08 -8.63 6.54
C ALA A 281 -18.51 -7.69 7.60
N MET A 282 -19.29 -7.44 8.65
CA MET A 282 -18.83 -6.77 9.86
C MET A 282 -18.39 -7.82 10.89
N SER A 283 -17.49 -7.45 11.81
CA SER A 283 -16.97 -8.33 12.87
C SER A 283 -18.06 -8.94 13.77
N ASP A 284 -19.20 -8.28 13.92
CA ASP A 284 -20.38 -8.70 14.67
C ASP A 284 -21.40 -9.49 13.84
N ASN A 285 -21.32 -9.44 12.50
CA ASN A 285 -22.28 -10.07 11.59
C ASN A 285 -21.65 -11.22 10.78
N VAL A 286 -21.82 -12.43 11.30
CA VAL A 286 -21.43 -13.70 10.65
C VAL A 286 -22.08 -13.90 9.28
N ASN A 287 -23.27 -13.31 9.05
CA ASN A 287 -24.02 -13.42 7.80
C ASN A 287 -23.80 -12.16 6.94
N GLY A 288 -22.65 -12.10 6.26
CA GLY A 288 -22.29 -11.01 5.35
C GLY A 288 -23.29 -10.78 4.21
N GLN A 289 -23.20 -9.60 3.59
CA GLN A 289 -23.96 -9.24 2.40
C GLN A 289 -23.16 -9.66 1.15
N SER A 290 -23.81 -10.21 0.13
CA SER A 290 -23.19 -10.54 -1.17
C SER A 290 -24.09 -10.16 -2.34
N ASN A 291 -23.53 -9.59 -3.40
CA ASN A 291 -24.22 -9.24 -4.65
C ASN A 291 -23.36 -9.63 -5.85
N VAL A 292 -23.95 -10.19 -6.92
CA VAL A 292 -23.26 -10.39 -8.20
C VAL A 292 -23.47 -9.17 -9.09
N THR A 293 -22.40 -8.40 -9.28
CA THR A 293 -22.36 -7.26 -10.19
C THR A 293 -22.07 -7.71 -11.62
N THR A 294 -22.69 -7.01 -12.59
CA THR A 294 -22.62 -7.37 -14.01
C THR A 294 -22.43 -6.13 -14.87
N MET A 295 -22.26 -6.29 -16.19
CA MET A 295 -22.16 -5.17 -17.13
C MET A 295 -23.42 -4.28 -17.16
N SER A 296 -24.59 -4.81 -16.78
CA SER A 296 -25.85 -4.05 -16.69
C SER A 296 -26.26 -3.69 -15.25
N LYS A 297 -25.55 -4.24 -14.25
CA LYS A 297 -25.74 -3.97 -12.82
C LYS A 297 -24.40 -3.67 -12.17
N ARG A 298 -23.84 -2.49 -12.46
CA ARG A 298 -22.47 -2.13 -12.07
C ARG A 298 -22.33 -1.60 -10.65
N TYR A 299 -23.44 -1.26 -9.97
CA TYR A 299 -23.41 -0.68 -8.63
C TYR A 299 -24.08 -1.61 -7.63
N ALA A 300 -23.31 -2.01 -6.61
CA ALA A 300 -23.81 -2.67 -5.42
C ALA A 300 -23.48 -1.84 -4.17
N ARG A 301 -24.39 -1.83 -3.19
CA ARG A 301 -24.20 -1.19 -1.89
C ARG A 301 -24.64 -2.13 -0.77
N HIS A 302 -23.78 -2.34 0.21
CA HIS A 302 -24.08 -3.05 1.44
C HIS A 302 -24.11 -2.05 2.61
N THR A 303 -25.13 -2.10 3.46
CA THR A 303 -25.38 -1.10 4.51
C THR A 303 -25.43 -1.75 5.90
N TYR A 304 -24.75 -1.16 6.88
CA TYR A 304 -24.64 -1.66 8.26
C TYR A 304 -24.80 -0.53 9.30
N GLY A 305 -24.83 -0.90 10.58
CA GLY A 305 -24.79 0.03 11.72
C GLY A 305 -26.13 0.67 12.11
N GLN A 306 -27.13 0.66 11.22
CA GLN A 306 -28.47 1.18 11.49
C GLN A 306 -29.55 0.13 11.16
N GLY A 307 -29.95 -0.64 12.18
CA GLY A 307 -30.97 -1.68 12.05
C GLY A 307 -30.45 -2.96 11.38
N THR A 308 -31.34 -3.71 10.73
CA THR A 308 -30.99 -4.92 9.98
C THR A 308 -30.09 -4.58 8.79
N PRO A 309 -28.90 -5.21 8.65
CA PRO A 309 -28.04 -5.00 7.49
C PRO A 309 -28.78 -5.29 6.17
N SER A 310 -28.51 -4.47 5.15
CA SER A 310 -29.19 -4.55 3.85
C SER A 310 -28.20 -4.52 2.68
N SER A 311 -28.65 -4.97 1.52
CA SER A 311 -27.93 -4.85 0.25
C SER A 311 -28.84 -4.35 -0.86
N GLU A 312 -28.24 -3.64 -1.81
CA GLU A 312 -28.88 -2.99 -2.96
C GLU A 312 -28.00 -3.23 -4.19
N LEU A 313 -28.58 -3.75 -5.28
CA LEU A 313 -27.91 -3.97 -6.55
C LEU A 313 -28.71 -3.26 -7.65
N LEU A 314 -28.22 -2.09 -8.10
CA LEU A 314 -28.92 -1.27 -9.08
C LEU A 314 -28.63 -1.71 -10.51
N VAL A 315 -29.65 -1.62 -11.37
CA VAL A 315 -29.46 -1.58 -12.83
C VAL A 315 -28.80 -0.25 -13.16
N THR A 316 -27.68 -0.29 -13.87
CA THR A 316 -26.91 0.89 -14.27
C THR A 316 -26.96 1.01 -15.80
N PRO A 317 -27.96 1.71 -16.36
CA PRO A 317 -27.98 1.96 -17.80
C PRO A 317 -26.75 2.77 -18.22
N GLU A 318 -26.37 2.65 -19.49
CA GLU A 318 -25.34 3.49 -20.08
C GLU A 318 -25.98 4.85 -20.44
N THR A 319 -25.66 5.87 -19.66
CA THR A 319 -26.25 7.21 -19.84
C THR A 319 -25.83 7.79 -21.20
N PRO A 320 -26.77 8.22 -22.06
CA PRO A 320 -26.44 8.75 -23.38
C PRO A 320 -25.50 9.95 -23.30
N PHE A 321 -24.41 9.90 -24.06
CA PHE A 321 -23.50 11.02 -24.24
C PHE A 321 -23.89 11.86 -25.47
N GLY A 322 -23.49 13.12 -25.47
CA GLY A 322 -23.67 14.05 -26.58
C GLY A 322 -22.51 15.03 -26.71
N LEU A 323 -22.68 16.09 -27.50
CA LEU A 323 -21.67 17.16 -27.61
C LEU A 323 -21.42 17.80 -26.24
N ALA A 324 -20.16 18.13 -25.96
CA ALA A 324 -19.79 18.80 -24.71
C ALA A 324 -20.49 20.15 -24.54
N ASN A 325 -21.23 20.32 -23.44
CA ASN A 325 -21.95 21.56 -23.10
C ASN A 325 -21.12 22.58 -22.31
N ALA A 326 -19.90 22.22 -21.90
CA ALA A 326 -18.93 23.08 -21.23
C ALA A 326 -17.50 22.61 -21.53
N ASN A 327 -16.50 23.40 -21.12
CA ASN A 327 -15.09 23.12 -21.35
C ASN A 327 -14.26 23.31 -20.05
N PRO A 328 -14.46 22.50 -18.99
CA PRO A 328 -13.64 22.53 -17.79
C PRO A 328 -12.18 22.18 -18.08
N LYS A 329 -11.26 22.62 -17.20
CA LYS A 329 -9.82 22.34 -17.24
C LYS A 329 -9.49 20.95 -17.78
N HIS A 330 -8.69 20.94 -18.85
CA HIS A 330 -8.23 19.73 -19.52
C HIS A 330 -7.22 18.97 -18.66
N ASN A 331 -7.47 17.68 -18.43
CA ASN A 331 -6.52 16.77 -17.80
C ASN A 331 -6.11 15.72 -18.82
N LEU A 332 -4.83 15.71 -19.19
CA LEU A 332 -4.30 14.76 -20.17
C LEU A 332 -4.18 13.36 -19.58
N VAL A 333 -4.60 12.35 -20.35
CA VAL A 333 -4.42 10.93 -20.06
C VAL A 333 -3.41 10.36 -21.05
N THR A 334 -2.44 9.59 -20.56
CA THR A 334 -1.35 9.00 -21.37
C THR A 334 -1.83 8.03 -22.46
N VAL A 335 -3.11 7.68 -22.48
CA VAL A 335 -3.72 6.81 -23.49
C VAL A 335 -4.18 7.66 -24.68
N GLN A 336 -3.47 7.55 -25.81
CA GLN A 336 -3.86 8.10 -27.12
C GLN A 336 -4.10 9.63 -27.16
N ASP A 337 -3.40 10.38 -26.31
CA ASP A 337 -3.51 11.85 -26.11
C ASP A 337 -4.94 12.33 -25.79
N LEU A 338 -5.72 11.47 -25.14
CA LEU A 338 -7.06 11.78 -24.67
C LEU A 338 -7.03 12.81 -23.53
N GLN A 339 -7.95 13.78 -23.57
CA GLN A 339 -8.22 14.70 -22.46
C GLN A 339 -9.53 14.32 -21.76
N ILE A 340 -9.57 14.51 -20.44
CA ILE A 340 -10.78 14.32 -19.61
C ILE A 340 -11.00 15.50 -18.66
N GLY A 341 -12.25 15.74 -18.28
CA GLY A 341 -12.65 16.77 -17.31
C GLY A 341 -13.98 16.44 -16.62
N ALA A 342 -14.28 17.17 -15.55
CA ALA A 342 -15.55 17.07 -14.82
C ALA A 342 -15.98 18.42 -14.22
N LEU A 343 -17.29 18.64 -14.14
CA LEU A 343 -17.93 19.71 -13.38
C LEU A 343 -18.86 19.09 -12.32
N ILE A 344 -18.56 19.32 -11.05
CA ILE A 344 -19.30 18.80 -9.90
C ILE A 344 -20.36 19.82 -9.50
N GLN A 345 -21.64 19.43 -9.48
CA GLN A 345 -22.77 20.34 -9.26
C GLN A 345 -23.08 20.51 -7.76
N THR A 346 -22.40 21.45 -7.12
CA THR A 346 -22.48 21.66 -5.66
C THR A 346 -23.61 22.60 -5.25
N GLN A 347 -24.16 22.40 -4.06
CA GLN A 347 -25.10 23.35 -3.44
C GLN A 347 -24.40 24.60 -2.88
N GLU A 348 -23.14 24.47 -2.44
CA GLU A 348 -22.37 25.56 -1.79
C GLU A 348 -21.92 26.63 -2.80
N ARG A 349 -21.50 26.25 -4.01
CA ARG A 349 -20.91 27.17 -5.01
C ARG A 349 -21.41 26.96 -6.45
N GLY A 350 -22.37 26.06 -6.68
CA GLY A 350 -22.78 25.66 -8.03
C GLY A 350 -21.76 24.70 -8.67
N ALA A 351 -21.62 24.76 -9.99
CA ALA A 351 -20.64 23.96 -10.72
C ALA A 351 -19.20 24.34 -10.34
N ILE A 352 -18.40 23.38 -9.88
CA ILE A 352 -16.95 23.53 -9.65
C ILE A 352 -16.17 22.52 -10.49
N GLU A 353 -14.91 22.83 -10.83
CA GLU A 353 -14.06 21.89 -11.55
C GLU A 353 -13.67 20.70 -10.66
N GLY A 354 -13.81 19.48 -11.18
CA GLY A 354 -13.26 18.29 -10.54
C GLY A 354 -11.74 18.26 -10.67
N VAL A 355 -11.04 18.00 -9.56
CA VAL A 355 -9.58 17.83 -9.55
C VAL A 355 -9.25 16.40 -9.95
N TRP A 356 -8.48 16.22 -11.03
CA TRP A 356 -8.05 14.90 -11.50
C TRP A 356 -6.91 14.32 -10.66
N ARG A 357 -7.07 13.08 -10.20
CA ARG A 357 -6.03 12.24 -9.63
C ARG A 357 -5.83 11.01 -10.53
N LEU A 358 -4.69 10.94 -11.20
CA LEU A 358 -4.26 9.71 -11.87
C LEU A 358 -4.03 8.62 -10.81
N GLY A 359 -4.63 7.45 -11.01
CA GLY A 359 -4.43 6.26 -10.19
C GLY A 359 -3.25 5.43 -10.68
N SER A 360 -3.36 4.89 -11.91
CA SER A 360 -2.25 4.22 -12.58
C SER A 360 -2.44 4.13 -14.10
N VAL A 361 -1.40 3.67 -14.80
CA VAL A 361 -1.38 3.35 -16.23
C VAL A 361 -0.80 1.94 -16.44
N GLY A 362 -1.25 1.25 -17.48
CA GLY A 362 -0.81 -0.11 -17.79
C GLY A 362 -0.90 -0.42 -19.28
N THR A 363 -0.32 -1.56 -19.67
CA THR A 363 -0.43 -2.11 -21.02
C THR A 363 -0.54 -3.63 -20.93
N THR A 364 -1.51 -4.23 -21.63
CA THR A 364 -1.73 -5.69 -21.62
C THR A 364 -0.69 -6.41 -22.46
N ALA A 365 -0.55 -7.73 -22.27
CA ALA A 365 0.28 -8.56 -23.16
C ALA A 365 -0.18 -8.53 -24.64
N ARG A 366 -1.44 -8.14 -24.91
CA ARG A 366 -1.99 -7.93 -26.26
C ARG A 366 -1.58 -6.57 -26.86
N GLY A 367 -1.16 -5.61 -26.03
CA GLY A 367 -0.82 -4.24 -26.44
C GLY A 367 -1.94 -3.22 -26.25
N ASP A 368 -3.02 -3.58 -25.55
CA ASP A 368 -4.05 -2.61 -25.13
C ASP A 368 -3.49 -1.68 -24.07
N GLN A 369 -3.91 -0.42 -24.07
CA GLN A 369 -3.48 0.55 -23.06
C GLN A 369 -4.63 0.83 -22.08
N VAL A 370 -4.33 0.86 -20.78
CA VAL A 370 -5.28 1.23 -19.74
C VAL A 370 -4.72 2.41 -18.93
N ALA A 371 -5.60 3.32 -18.56
CA ALA A 371 -5.33 4.33 -17.55
C ALA A 371 -6.58 4.51 -16.68
N TRP A 372 -6.39 4.65 -15.38
CA TRP A 372 -7.49 4.88 -14.45
C TRP A 372 -7.12 5.94 -13.41
N GLY A 373 -8.15 6.52 -12.81
CA GLY A 373 -8.03 7.50 -11.74
C GLY A 373 -9.40 7.96 -11.27
N PHE A 374 -9.47 9.14 -10.68
CA PHE A 374 -10.73 9.74 -10.26
C PHE A 374 -10.70 11.27 -10.27
N PHE A 375 -11.89 11.86 -10.34
CA PHE A 375 -12.10 13.26 -9.98
C PHE A 375 -12.53 13.36 -8.51
N TYR A 376 -12.07 14.41 -7.82
CA TYR A 376 -12.51 14.76 -6.47
C TYR A 376 -12.83 16.26 -6.37
N ALA A 377 -13.60 16.66 -5.37
CA ALA A 377 -13.91 18.06 -5.10
C ALA A 377 -12.82 18.70 -4.22
N SER A 378 -12.40 19.93 -4.56
CA SER A 378 -11.35 20.66 -3.84
C SER A 378 -11.80 21.10 -2.44
N PRO A 379 -10.95 20.98 -1.39
CA PRO A 379 -11.24 21.50 -0.04
C PRO A 379 -11.34 23.03 0.00
N GLY A 380 -10.79 23.74 -1.01
CA GLY A 380 -10.98 25.18 -1.16
C GLY A 380 -12.30 25.57 -1.81
N ASP A 381 -13.05 24.59 -2.34
CA ASP A 381 -14.29 24.82 -3.09
C ASP A 381 -15.53 24.23 -2.41
N VAL A 382 -15.42 23.18 -1.60
CA VAL A 382 -16.54 22.69 -0.77
C VAL A 382 -16.08 22.14 0.57
N SER A 383 -16.92 22.31 1.59
CA SER A 383 -16.68 21.90 2.99
C SER A 383 -16.35 20.41 3.18
N TRP A 384 -16.74 19.57 2.24
CA TRP A 384 -16.58 18.11 2.23
C TRP A 384 -15.58 17.61 1.17
N GLY A 385 -14.96 18.51 0.40
CA GLY A 385 -14.02 18.15 -0.67
C GLY A 385 -12.64 17.78 -0.14
N PHE A 386 -12.07 16.67 -0.57
CA PHE A 386 -10.68 16.28 -0.32
C PHE A 386 -10.25 15.14 -1.26
N GLU A 387 -8.93 15.01 -1.47
CA GLU A 387 -8.34 14.03 -2.40
C GLU A 387 -8.67 12.56 -2.08
N ASN A 388 -8.99 12.25 -0.82
CA ASN A 388 -9.35 10.89 -0.39
C ASN A 388 -10.88 10.65 -0.38
N ASN A 389 -11.67 11.53 -1.01
CA ASN A 389 -13.07 11.31 -1.35
C ASN A 389 -13.25 11.41 -2.88
N PRO A 390 -13.09 10.30 -3.63
CA PRO A 390 -13.43 10.24 -5.05
C PRO A 390 -14.91 10.57 -5.28
N GLU A 391 -15.19 11.31 -6.34
CA GLU A 391 -16.54 11.75 -6.76
C GLU A 391 -16.98 11.06 -8.06
N VAL A 392 -16.05 10.89 -9.01
CA VAL A 392 -16.19 10.03 -10.20
C VAL A 392 -14.92 9.21 -10.39
N TYR A 393 -15.03 7.88 -10.48
CA TYR A 393 -13.93 7.06 -11.00
C TYR A 393 -13.92 7.07 -12.53
N VAL A 394 -12.75 7.04 -13.14
CA VAL A 394 -12.56 7.02 -14.59
C VAL A 394 -11.67 5.85 -14.99
N LYS A 395 -12.08 5.08 -16.02
CA LYS A 395 -11.26 4.03 -16.65
C LYS A 395 -11.24 4.23 -18.16
N VAL A 396 -10.09 4.62 -18.67
CA VAL A 396 -9.77 4.77 -20.10
C VAL A 396 -9.13 3.48 -20.59
N TRP A 397 -9.66 2.92 -21.67
CA TRP A 397 -9.15 1.72 -22.31
C TRP A 397 -8.96 1.99 -23.81
N TYR A 398 -7.81 1.63 -24.37
CA TYR A 398 -7.57 1.59 -25.81
C TYR A 398 -7.42 0.14 -26.26
N ASP A 399 -8.42 -0.36 -26.99
CA ASP A 399 -8.38 -1.68 -27.61
C ASP A 399 -7.53 -1.62 -28.89
N VAL A 400 -6.41 -2.33 -28.86
CA VAL A 400 -5.40 -2.29 -29.93
C VAL A 400 -5.83 -3.04 -31.19
N VAL A 401 -6.83 -3.93 -31.10
CA VAL A 401 -7.38 -4.72 -32.22
C VAL A 401 -8.51 -3.95 -32.89
N ALA A 402 -9.44 -3.41 -32.11
CA ALA A 402 -10.59 -2.64 -32.60
C ALA A 402 -10.25 -1.18 -32.98
N LYS A 403 -9.04 -0.70 -32.66
CA LYS A 403 -8.62 0.70 -32.80
C LYS A 403 -9.64 1.66 -32.19
N ARG A 404 -9.92 1.45 -30.91
CA ARG A 404 -11.01 2.13 -30.21
C ARG A 404 -10.58 2.56 -28.81
N VAL A 405 -10.93 3.78 -28.42
CA VAL A 405 -10.81 4.26 -27.04
C VAL A 405 -12.20 4.27 -26.39
N ASP A 406 -12.35 3.57 -25.27
CA ASP A 406 -13.52 3.59 -24.39
C ASP A 406 -13.17 4.38 -23.12
N VAL A 407 -13.95 5.43 -22.82
CA VAL A 407 -13.76 6.30 -21.65
C VAL A 407 -14.94 6.12 -20.71
N ASN A 408 -14.75 5.32 -19.66
CA ASN A 408 -15.81 4.93 -18.73
C ASN A 408 -15.78 5.82 -17.49
N PHE A 409 -16.93 6.38 -17.10
CA PHE A 409 -17.12 7.19 -15.91
C PHE A 409 -18.12 6.53 -14.95
N PHE A 410 -17.80 6.51 -13.65
CA PHE A 410 -18.61 5.88 -12.61
C PHE A 410 -18.86 6.86 -11.45
N HIS A 411 -20.12 7.22 -11.23
CA HIS A 411 -20.54 8.24 -10.24
C HIS A 411 -20.64 7.64 -8.82
N VAL A 412 -19.84 8.18 -7.90
CA VAL A 412 -19.60 7.56 -6.58
C VAL A 412 -19.89 8.48 -5.38
N SER A 413 -20.62 9.57 -5.58
CA SER A 413 -20.98 10.52 -4.53
C SER A 413 -22.46 10.91 -4.56
N ALA A 414 -22.77 12.15 -4.14
CA ALA A 414 -24.10 12.71 -3.95
C ALA A 414 -24.48 13.87 -4.92
N PRO A 415 -23.62 14.87 -5.22
CA PRO A 415 -23.95 15.88 -6.23
C PRO A 415 -23.92 15.27 -7.64
N ASP A 416 -24.79 15.74 -8.54
CA ASP A 416 -24.70 15.40 -9.97
C ASP A 416 -23.36 15.87 -10.56
N ILE A 417 -22.84 15.17 -11.56
CA ILE A 417 -21.53 15.49 -12.15
C ILE A 417 -21.61 15.42 -13.67
N ASP A 418 -21.27 16.53 -14.33
CA ASP A 418 -21.05 16.53 -15.79
C ASP A 418 -19.62 16.07 -16.07
N VAL A 419 -19.45 15.10 -16.96
CA VAL A 419 -18.17 14.45 -17.29
C VAL A 419 -17.88 14.57 -18.78
N TYR A 420 -16.61 14.78 -19.12
CA TYR A 420 -16.19 15.18 -20.46
C TYR A 420 -14.96 14.40 -20.93
N SER A 421 -14.90 14.11 -22.23
CA SER A 421 -13.67 13.63 -22.87
C SER A 421 -13.58 13.99 -24.35
N GLY A 422 -12.37 13.93 -24.90
CA GLY A 422 -12.10 14.18 -26.31
C GLY A 422 -10.60 14.18 -26.60
N PHE A 423 -10.23 14.47 -27.85
CA PHE A 423 -8.83 14.69 -28.25
C PHE A 423 -8.52 16.18 -28.43
N SER A 424 -7.23 16.52 -28.40
CA SER A 424 -6.67 17.86 -28.15
C SER A 424 -6.91 18.92 -29.24
N ASN A 425 -8.18 19.22 -29.53
CA ASN A 425 -8.64 20.27 -30.45
C ASN A 425 -8.98 21.62 -29.76
N GLY A 426 -8.93 21.66 -28.42
CA GLY A 426 -9.24 22.85 -27.62
C GLY A 426 -10.61 22.80 -26.91
N ASN A 427 -11.50 21.91 -27.32
CA ASN A 427 -12.73 21.55 -26.61
C ASN A 427 -12.76 20.04 -26.33
N TYR A 428 -13.77 19.58 -25.60
CA TYR A 428 -14.11 18.16 -25.54
C TYR A 428 -15.05 17.77 -26.68
N ASP A 429 -14.90 16.54 -27.16
CA ASP A 429 -15.75 15.98 -28.22
C ASP A 429 -17.11 15.52 -27.65
N ASN A 430 -17.09 14.84 -26.50
CA ASN A 430 -18.29 14.33 -25.83
C ASN A 430 -18.41 14.81 -24.37
N GLY A 431 -19.66 15.04 -23.95
CA GLY A 431 -20.05 15.28 -22.57
C GLY A 431 -21.32 14.50 -22.18
N SER A 432 -21.42 14.20 -20.89
CA SER A 432 -22.56 13.51 -20.26
C SER A 432 -22.80 14.04 -18.87
N ARG A 433 -24.03 13.90 -18.33
CA ARG A 433 -24.29 14.02 -16.90
C ARG A 433 -24.44 12.63 -16.29
N VAL A 434 -23.76 12.35 -15.19
CA VAL A 434 -23.96 11.17 -14.36
C VAL A 434 -24.51 11.57 -12.99
N THR A 435 -25.39 10.74 -12.44
CA THR A 435 -26.18 11.05 -11.24
C THR A 435 -26.21 9.86 -10.28
N THR A 436 -26.87 10.01 -9.13
CA THR A 436 -27.09 8.89 -8.19
C THR A 436 -27.99 7.77 -8.73
N GLY A 437 -28.82 8.03 -9.74
CA GLY A 437 -29.58 7.02 -10.49
C GLY A 437 -28.83 6.54 -11.74
N ASP A 438 -28.35 7.49 -12.55
CA ASP A 438 -27.66 7.26 -13.82
C ASP A 438 -26.14 7.24 -13.59
N ARG A 439 -25.68 6.20 -12.88
CA ARG A 439 -24.32 6.14 -12.32
C ARG A 439 -23.18 5.86 -13.31
N TYR A 440 -23.49 5.57 -14.58
CA TYR A 440 -22.52 5.09 -15.56
C TYR A 440 -22.73 5.74 -16.91
N THR A 441 -21.62 6.16 -17.54
CA THR A 441 -21.58 6.49 -18.97
C THR A 441 -20.23 6.10 -19.55
N ARG A 442 -20.18 5.93 -20.86
CA ARG A 442 -18.99 5.57 -21.60
C ARG A 442 -18.96 6.34 -22.91
N HIS A 443 -17.95 7.18 -23.10
CA HIS A 443 -17.70 7.85 -24.38
C HIS A 443 -16.81 6.93 -25.24
N VAL A 444 -17.11 6.78 -26.52
CA VAL A 444 -16.45 5.80 -27.41
C VAL A 444 -15.90 6.49 -28.65
N TYR A 445 -14.63 6.21 -28.98
CA TYR A 445 -13.90 6.87 -30.09
C TYR A 445 -13.21 5.84 -30.99
N PRO A 446 -13.39 5.88 -32.32
CA PRO A 446 -12.50 5.19 -33.27
C PRO A 446 -11.15 5.93 -33.38
N LYS A 447 -10.12 5.21 -33.85
CA LYS A 447 -8.74 5.70 -34.10
C LYS A 447 -8.19 5.14 -35.41
#